data_AF-A0A482WX39-F1
#
_entry.id   AF-A0A482WX39-F1
#
_cell.length_a   1.000
_cell.length_b   1.000
_cell.length_c   1.000
_cell.angle_alpha   90.00
_cell.angle_beta   90.00
_cell.angle_gamma   90.00
#
_symmetry.space_group_name_H-M   'P 1'
#
loop_
_entity.id
_entity.type
_entity.pdbx_description
1 polymer ?
#
loop_
_entity_poly.entity_id
_entity_poly.type
_entity_poly.pdbx_seq_one_letter_code
_entity_poly.pdbx_strand_id
1 'polypeptide(L)'
;VSITGNLLGPISENLENLIEMPVGCGEQNMIRLAPAIQFIKYLDTVKPQGAIHLRGKVMKYIQKGYQRQLLYRHPDGSYSAFGPNVDLEEGSIWLTAFVLKYLGQARDLILVDEKSLQQSLDWIVTKQLENGCFPVVGRIFNKDLM
;
A
#
# COMPACT_ATOMS: atom_id res chain seq x y z
N VAL A 1 -13.73 11.89 -32.35
CA VAL A 1 -13.88 12.53 -31.02
C VAL A 1 -14.63 11.55 -30.14
N SER A 2 -14.02 11.05 -29.07
CA SER A 2 -14.68 10.17 -28.09
C SER A 2 -15.04 11.00 -26.86
N ILE A 3 -16.29 10.95 -26.43
CA ILE A 3 -16.78 11.60 -25.22
C ILE A 3 -17.17 10.50 -24.25
N THR A 4 -16.44 10.37 -23.14
CA THR A 4 -16.74 9.37 -22.11
C THR A 4 -17.15 10.09 -20.83
N GLY A 5 -18.33 9.78 -20.30
CA GLY A 5 -18.89 10.39 -19.08
C GLY A 5 -18.24 9.93 -17.77
N ASN A 6 -17.09 9.25 -17.84
CA ASN A 6 -16.34 8.77 -16.70
C ASN A 6 -14.84 8.98 -16.97
N LEU A 7 -14.15 9.66 -16.05
CA LEU A 7 -12.74 10.07 -16.17
C LEU A 7 -11.80 8.91 -16.54
N LEU A 8 -12.15 7.70 -16.11
CA LEU A 8 -11.36 6.48 -16.28
C LEU A 8 -11.83 5.58 -17.44
N GLY A 9 -12.88 5.96 -18.17
CA GLY A 9 -13.38 5.17 -19.31
C GLY A 9 -12.39 5.06 -20.48
N PRO A 10 -11.66 6.12 -20.86
CA PRO A 10 -10.52 6.02 -21.80
C PRO A 10 -9.31 5.31 -21.18
N ILE A 11 -9.23 5.27 -19.84
CA ILE A 11 -8.12 4.68 -19.12
C ILE A 11 -8.31 3.16 -19.01
N SER A 12 -9.54 2.61 -19.04
CA SER A 12 -9.78 1.16 -18.89
C SER A 12 -9.05 0.29 -19.91
N GLU A 13 -8.87 0.77 -21.15
CA GLU A 13 -8.10 0.06 -22.19
C GLU A 13 -6.58 0.07 -21.93
N ASN A 14 -6.06 1.08 -21.22
CA ASN A 14 -4.64 1.22 -20.87
C ASN A 14 -4.34 0.92 -19.39
N LEU A 15 -5.36 0.65 -18.58
CA LEU A 15 -5.27 0.52 -17.12
C LEU A 15 -4.57 -0.77 -16.71
N GLU A 16 -4.63 -1.80 -17.56
CA GLU A 16 -3.84 -3.02 -17.36
C GLU A 16 -2.33 -2.75 -17.36
N ASN A 17 -1.88 -1.72 -18.09
CA ASN A 17 -0.46 -1.33 -18.17
C ASN A 17 -0.03 -0.42 -17.01
N LEU A 18 -0.99 0.18 -16.29
CA LEU A 18 -0.70 1.03 -15.12
C LEU A 18 -0.52 0.21 -13.83
N ILE A 19 -1.07 -1.01 -13.80
CA ILE A 19 -1.02 -1.87 -12.61
C ILE A 19 0.08 -2.92 -12.77
N GLU A 20 1.22 -2.60 -12.19
CA GLU A 20 2.38 -3.49 -12.13
C GLU A 20 2.35 -4.40 -10.89
N MET A 21 3.02 -5.55 -11.00
CA MET A 21 3.24 -6.43 -9.85
C MET A 21 4.12 -5.74 -8.80
N PRO A 22 3.72 -5.74 -7.51
CA PRO A 22 4.54 -5.18 -6.44
C PRO A 22 5.88 -5.91 -6.27
N VAL A 23 6.97 -5.16 -6.40
CA VAL A 23 8.37 -5.62 -6.32
C VAL A 23 9.26 -4.53 -5.72
N GLY A 24 10.53 -4.87 -5.47
CA GLY A 24 11.50 -3.94 -4.91
C GLY A 24 11.54 -3.98 -3.38
N CYS A 25 12.09 -2.92 -2.77
CA CYS A 25 12.14 -2.70 -1.32
C CYS A 25 10.78 -2.27 -0.75
N GLY A 26 10.65 -2.09 0.56
CA GLY A 26 9.37 -1.76 1.22
C GLY A 26 8.67 -0.51 0.67
N GLU A 27 9.45 0.50 0.30
CA GLU A 27 8.94 1.71 -0.36
C GLU A 27 8.43 1.41 -1.78
N GLN A 28 9.27 0.79 -2.61
CA GLN A 28 8.95 0.49 -4.00
C GLN A 28 7.81 -0.53 -4.15
N ASN A 29 7.68 -1.45 -3.20
CA ASN A 29 6.57 -2.38 -3.12
C ASN A 29 5.26 -1.62 -2.88
N MET A 30 5.27 -0.67 -1.94
CA MET A 30 4.10 0.14 -1.62
C MET A 30 3.70 1.11 -2.74
N ILE A 31 4.66 1.66 -3.50
CA ILE A 31 4.38 2.47 -4.71
C ILE A 31 3.47 1.73 -5.70
N ARG A 32 3.62 0.41 -5.82
CA ARG A 32 2.81 -0.42 -6.72
C ARG A 32 1.58 -1.02 -6.04
N LEU A 33 1.68 -1.37 -4.76
CA LEU A 33 0.60 -2.00 -4.01
C LEU A 33 -0.55 -1.02 -3.72
N ALA A 34 -0.26 0.21 -3.30
CA ALA A 34 -1.27 1.22 -3.01
C ALA A 34 -2.22 1.51 -4.19
N PRO A 35 -1.72 1.80 -5.42
CA PRO A 35 -2.60 2.00 -6.57
C PRO A 35 -3.34 0.73 -6.98
N ALA A 36 -2.76 -0.46 -6.82
CA ALA A 36 -3.45 -1.73 -7.08
C ALA A 36 -4.69 -1.91 -6.18
N ILE A 37 -4.56 -1.61 -4.87
CA ILE A 37 -5.66 -1.66 -3.90
C ILE A 37 -6.76 -0.66 -4.31
N GLN A 38 -6.38 0.58 -4.60
CA GLN A 38 -7.34 1.61 -4.99
C GLN A 38 -8.05 1.28 -6.31
N PHE A 39 -7.33 0.68 -7.25
CA PHE A 39 -7.87 0.29 -8.54
C PHE A 39 -8.91 -0.83 -8.43
N ILE A 40 -8.69 -1.85 -7.59
CA ILE A 40 -9.71 -2.87 -7.34
C ILE A 40 -10.98 -2.26 -6.75
N LYS A 41 -10.85 -1.35 -5.78
CA LYS A 41 -12.03 -0.65 -5.22
C LYS A 41 -12.80 0.12 -6.28
N TYR A 42 -12.09 0.75 -7.20
CA TYR A 42 -12.71 1.41 -8.35
C TYR A 42 -13.42 0.40 -9.27
N LEU A 43 -12.76 -0.69 -9.67
CA LEU A 43 -13.35 -1.74 -10.50
C LEU A 43 -14.61 -2.34 -9.88
N ASP A 44 -14.60 -2.57 -8.57
CA ASP A 44 -15.73 -3.12 -7.82
C ASP A 44 -16.89 -2.13 -7.71
N THR A 45 -16.60 -0.83 -7.81
CA THR A 45 -17.61 0.24 -7.83
C THR A 45 -18.26 0.38 -9.20
N VAL A 46 -17.46 0.46 -10.27
CA VAL A 46 -17.99 0.74 -11.62
C VAL A 46 -18.43 -0.51 -12.38
N LYS A 47 -17.94 -1.70 -11.99
CA LYS A 47 -18.28 -3.02 -12.54
C LYS A 47 -18.36 -3.04 -14.07
N PRO A 48 -17.27 -2.70 -14.78
CA PRO A 48 -17.28 -2.68 -16.23
C PRO A 48 -17.43 -4.10 -16.79
N GLN A 49 -18.12 -4.24 -17.92
CA GLN A 49 -18.28 -5.53 -18.58
C GLN A 49 -16.90 -6.08 -19.00
N GLY A 50 -16.65 -7.36 -18.74
CA GLY A 50 -15.41 -8.05 -19.15
C GLY A 50 -14.20 -7.87 -18.21
N ALA A 51 -14.30 -7.11 -17.12
CA ALA A 51 -13.17 -6.85 -16.22
C ALA A 51 -12.79 -8.01 -15.26
N ILE A 52 -13.41 -9.20 -15.40
CA ILE A 52 -13.21 -10.34 -14.47
C ILE A 52 -11.75 -10.80 -14.46
N HIS A 53 -11.13 -10.93 -15.64
CA HIS A 53 -9.74 -11.36 -15.75
C HIS A 53 -8.79 -10.35 -15.13
N LEU A 54 -8.97 -9.06 -15.46
CA LEU A 54 -8.19 -7.96 -14.90
C LEU A 54 -8.31 -7.89 -13.37
N ARG A 55 -9.53 -7.96 -12.84
CA ARG A 55 -9.79 -8.01 -11.40
C ARG A 55 -9.03 -9.17 -10.75
N GLY A 56 -9.13 -10.37 -11.31
CA GLY A 56 -8.42 -11.55 -10.82
C GLY A 56 -6.90 -11.39 -10.82
N LYS A 57 -6.34 -10.77 -11.86
CA LYS A 57 -4.90 -10.46 -11.96
C LYS A 57 -4.46 -9.48 -10.88
N VAL A 58 -5.19 -8.37 -10.69
CA VAL A 58 -4.83 -7.35 -9.70
C VAL A 58 -5.02 -7.87 -8.27
N MET A 59 -6.05 -8.68 -7.99
CA MET A 59 -6.20 -9.35 -6.70
C MET A 59 -4.99 -10.21 -6.33
N LYS A 60 -4.43 -10.96 -7.29
CA LYS A 60 -3.19 -11.73 -7.09
C LYS A 60 -1.99 -10.82 -6.80
N TYR A 61 -1.92 -9.65 -7.43
CA TYR A 61 -0.87 -8.67 -7.16
C TYR A 61 -0.99 -8.09 -5.75
N ILE A 62 -2.21 -7.78 -5.28
CA ILE A 62 -2.44 -7.29 -3.92
C ILE A 62 -2.00 -8.34 -2.89
N GLN A 63 -2.38 -9.61 -3.07
CA GLN A 63 -1.99 -10.70 -2.17
C GLN A 63 -0.46 -10.87 -2.11
N LYS A 64 0.22 -10.89 -3.27
CA LYS A 64 1.68 -11.00 -3.34
C LYS A 64 2.36 -9.78 -2.72
N GLY A 65 1.86 -8.58 -3.00
CA GLY A 65 2.40 -7.34 -2.47
C GLY A 65 2.25 -7.25 -0.94
N TYR A 66 1.11 -7.71 -0.39
CA TYR A 66 0.92 -7.80 1.06
C TYR A 66 1.94 -8.75 1.70
N GLN A 67 2.05 -9.99 1.19
CA GLN A 67 3.02 -10.97 1.71
C GLN A 67 4.45 -10.45 1.63
N ARG A 68 4.81 -9.77 0.53
CA ARG A 68 6.11 -9.13 0.37
C ARG A 68 6.30 -7.97 1.36
N GLN A 69 5.27 -7.17 1.61
CA GLN A 69 5.38 -6.02 2.52
C GLN A 69 5.71 -6.44 3.95
N LEU A 70 5.25 -7.63 4.38
CA LEU A 70 5.57 -8.18 5.70
C LEU A 70 7.07 -8.42 5.91
N LEU A 71 7.86 -8.59 4.84
CA LEU A 71 9.32 -8.73 4.93
C LEU A 71 10.02 -7.47 5.45
N TYR A 72 9.36 -6.31 5.34
CA TYR A 72 9.90 -5.01 5.73
C TYR A 72 9.36 -4.54 7.09
N ARG A 73 8.56 -5.39 7.74
CA ARG A 73 7.96 -5.14 9.05
C ARG A 73 8.95 -5.48 10.16
N HIS A 74 9.06 -4.58 11.12
CA HIS A 74 9.83 -4.76 12.35
C HIS A 74 9.03 -5.50 13.43
N PRO A 75 9.70 -6.08 14.44
CA PRO A 75 9.03 -6.72 15.58
C PRO A 75 8.13 -5.77 16.37
N ASP A 76 8.46 -4.47 16.41
CA ASP A 76 7.70 -3.43 17.10
C ASP A 76 6.45 -2.96 16.33
N GLY A 77 6.23 -3.47 15.11
CA GLY A 77 5.11 -3.11 14.25
C GLY A 77 5.40 -2.03 13.21
N SER A 78 6.57 -1.40 13.25
CA SER A 78 6.98 -0.41 12.27
C SER A 78 7.42 -1.02 10.93
N TYR A 79 7.52 -0.19 9.89
CA TYR A 79 8.03 -0.59 8.57
C TYR A 79 9.21 0.29 8.17
N SER A 80 10.19 -0.30 7.48
CA SER A 80 11.36 0.40 6.93
C SER A 80 11.55 0.04 5.45
N ALA A 81 12.46 0.72 4.75
CA ALA A 81 12.68 0.45 3.33
C ALA A 81 13.29 -0.93 3.11
N PHE A 82 14.24 -1.35 3.95
CA PHE A 82 14.97 -2.60 3.76
C PHE A 82 14.67 -3.66 4.82
N GLY A 83 13.86 -3.32 5.83
CA GLY A 83 13.39 -4.26 6.84
C GLY A 83 14.37 -4.43 8.01
N PRO A 84 13.98 -5.24 9.02
CA PRO A 84 14.70 -5.37 10.29
C PRO A 84 16.10 -5.96 10.18
N ASN A 85 16.45 -6.59 9.06
CA ASN A 85 17.78 -7.17 8.87
C ASN A 85 18.82 -6.16 8.36
N VAL A 86 18.38 -4.99 7.88
CA VAL A 86 19.25 -3.96 7.28
C VAL A 86 19.10 -2.64 8.02
N ASP A 87 17.86 -2.19 8.24
CA ASP A 87 17.56 -0.94 8.94
C ASP A 87 17.42 -1.22 10.45
N LEU A 88 18.51 -1.55 11.13
CA LEU A 88 18.52 -2.08 12.50
C LEU A 88 18.03 -1.12 13.60
N GLU A 89 18.03 0.19 13.34
CA GLU A 89 17.79 1.21 14.38
C GLU A 89 16.30 1.47 14.64
N GLU A 90 15.54 1.87 13.61
CA GLU A 90 14.11 2.17 13.74
C GLU A 90 13.38 2.16 12.39
N GLY A 91 12.07 1.90 12.44
CA GLY A 91 11.18 2.04 11.28
C GLY A 91 10.90 3.50 10.91
N SER A 92 10.41 3.69 9.68
CA SER A 92 9.99 4.99 9.16
C SER A 92 8.54 5.28 9.53
N ILE A 93 8.29 6.42 10.17
CA ILE A 93 6.92 6.81 10.53
C ILE A 93 6.02 7.00 9.32
N TRP A 94 6.56 7.61 8.26
CA TRP A 94 5.85 7.89 7.04
C TRP A 94 5.49 6.57 6.33
N LEU A 95 6.46 5.66 6.19
CA LEU A 95 6.23 4.38 5.53
C LEU A 95 5.26 3.51 6.35
N THR A 96 5.40 3.50 7.67
CA THR A 96 4.49 2.77 8.57
C THR A 96 3.06 3.29 8.44
N ALA A 97 2.86 4.62 8.45
CA ALA A 97 1.55 5.23 8.25
C ALA A 97 0.97 4.94 6.86
N PHE A 98 1.82 4.99 5.82
CA PHE A 98 1.43 4.67 4.45
C PHE A 98 0.97 3.22 4.33
N VAL A 99 1.73 2.28 4.87
CA VAL A 99 1.38 0.85 4.92
C VAL A 99 0.07 0.63 5.69
N LEU A 100 -0.05 1.19 6.90
CA LEU A 100 -1.24 1.07 7.74
C LEU A 100 -2.50 1.54 7.00
N LYS A 101 -2.43 2.71 6.35
CA LYS A 101 -3.56 3.26 5.57
C LYS A 101 -4.04 2.30 4.49
N TYR A 102 -3.14 1.79 3.66
CA TYR A 102 -3.53 0.98 2.51
C TYR A 102 -3.83 -0.48 2.88
N LEU A 103 -3.12 -1.07 3.84
CA LEU A 103 -3.47 -2.40 4.32
C LEU A 103 -4.79 -2.40 5.09
N GLY A 104 -5.08 -1.35 5.88
CA GLY A 104 -6.39 -1.18 6.49
C GLY A 104 -7.52 -1.06 5.46
N GLN A 105 -7.23 -0.49 4.29
CA GLN A 105 -8.15 -0.47 3.15
C GLN A 105 -8.24 -1.80 2.39
N ALA A 106 -7.20 -2.61 2.40
CA ALA A 106 -7.15 -3.91 1.73
C ALA A 106 -7.92 -5.02 2.48
N ARG A 107 -8.34 -4.77 3.73
CA ARG A 107 -9.15 -5.68 4.55
C ARG A 107 -10.43 -6.16 3.87
N ASP A 108 -11.06 -5.28 3.10
CA ASP A 108 -12.29 -5.60 2.36
C ASP A 108 -12.02 -6.47 1.12
N LEU A 109 -10.74 -6.66 0.75
CA LEU A 109 -10.31 -7.33 -0.48
C LEU A 109 -9.60 -8.65 -0.19
N ILE A 110 -8.73 -8.68 0.83
CA ILE A 110 -7.89 -9.82 1.19
C ILE A 110 -7.86 -10.01 2.72
N LEU A 111 -7.43 -11.19 3.17
CA LEU A 111 -7.20 -11.44 4.59
C LEU A 111 -5.92 -10.70 5.04
N VAL A 112 -6.10 -9.67 5.86
CA VAL A 112 -5.02 -8.92 6.53
C VAL A 112 -5.09 -9.24 8.02
N ASP A 113 -3.94 -9.43 8.66
CA ASP A 113 -3.89 -9.68 10.10
C ASP A 113 -4.19 -8.39 10.89
N GLU A 114 -5.34 -8.35 11.57
CA GLU A 114 -5.75 -7.21 12.39
C GLU A 114 -4.77 -6.92 13.53
N LYS A 115 -4.14 -7.96 14.09
CA LYS A 115 -3.14 -7.75 15.16
C LYS A 115 -1.93 -7.00 14.63
N SER A 116 -1.49 -7.34 13.41
CA SER A 116 -0.39 -6.64 12.75
C SER A 116 -0.72 -5.16 12.48
N LEU A 117 -1.96 -4.85 12.07
CA LEU A 117 -2.42 -3.47 11.88
C LEU A 117 -2.48 -2.70 13.21
N GLN A 118 -3.05 -3.32 14.25
CA GLN A 118 -3.15 -2.70 15.57
C GLN A 118 -1.77 -2.39 16.15
N GLN A 119 -0.81 -3.32 16.07
CA GLN A 119 0.57 -3.08 16.51
C GLN A 119 1.23 -1.91 15.74
N SER A 120 0.96 -1.78 14.44
CA SER A 120 1.49 -0.68 13.64
C SER A 120 0.87 0.66 14.06
N LEU A 121 -0.43 0.68 14.37
CA LEU A 121 -1.14 1.84 14.88
C LEU A 121 -0.61 2.24 16.27
N ASP A 122 -0.50 1.29 17.19
CA ASP A 122 0.01 1.52 18.54
C ASP A 122 1.42 2.12 18.46
N TRP A 123 2.29 1.56 17.61
CA TRP A 123 3.63 2.09 17.38
C TRP A 123 3.61 3.54 16.89
N ILE A 124 2.78 3.90 15.90
CA ILE A 124 2.65 5.29 15.43
C ILE A 124 2.22 6.21 16.57
N VAL A 125 1.20 5.82 17.34
CA VAL A 125 0.68 6.62 18.46
C VAL A 125 1.76 6.87 19.51
N THR A 126 2.65 5.90 19.77
CA THR A 126 3.78 6.12 20.71
C THR A 126 4.78 7.18 20.24
N LYS A 127 4.77 7.54 18.95
CA LYS A 127 5.65 8.58 18.38
C LYS A 127 4.99 9.97 18.36
N GLN A 128 3.72 10.09 18.74
CA GLN A 128 3.04 11.39 18.75
C GLN A 128 3.64 12.31 19.82
N LEU A 129 3.93 13.56 19.45
CA LEU A 129 4.37 14.61 20.37
C LEU A 129 3.16 15.15 21.17
N GLU A 130 3.42 15.80 22.30
CA GLU A 130 2.38 16.39 23.16
C GLU A 130 1.49 17.41 22.44
N ASN A 131 2.02 18.08 21.41
CA ASN A 131 1.29 19.03 20.58
C ASN A 131 0.44 18.35 19.47
N GLY A 132 0.41 17.02 19.43
CA GLY A 132 -0.32 16.21 18.46
C GLY A 132 0.41 15.95 17.13
N CYS A 133 1.58 16.56 16.91
CA CYS A 133 2.38 16.34 15.70
C CYS A 133 3.11 15.00 15.75
N PHE A 134 3.46 14.49 14.56
CA PHE A 134 4.31 13.31 14.41
C PHE A 134 5.70 13.75 13.90
N PRO A 135 6.80 13.39 14.61
CA PRO A 135 8.15 13.75 14.21
C PRO A 135 8.59 12.91 13.00
N VAL A 136 9.55 13.39 12.21
CA VAL A 136 10.16 12.60 11.15
C VAL A 136 11.12 11.59 11.77
N VAL A 137 10.73 10.32 11.76
CA VAL A 137 11.46 9.19 12.37
C VAL A 137 11.76 8.18 11.27
N GLY A 138 12.97 7.59 11.32
CA GLY A 138 13.48 6.69 10.28
C GLY A 138 13.84 7.39 8.96
N ARG A 139 14.29 6.59 7.99
CA ARG A 139 14.74 7.07 6.69
C ARG A 139 13.74 6.72 5.59
N ILE A 140 13.54 7.65 4.67
CA ILE A 140 12.85 7.42 3.40
C ILE A 140 13.86 7.66 2.29
N PHE A 141 13.99 6.72 1.37
CA PHE A 141 14.99 6.77 0.30
C PHE A 141 14.41 7.34 -0.99
N ASN A 142 13.16 7.01 -1.31
CA ASN A 142 12.46 7.62 -2.42
C ASN A 142 11.72 8.90 -1.98
N LYS A 143 12.21 10.06 -2.43
CA LYS A 143 11.60 11.36 -2.10
C LYS A 143 10.29 11.65 -2.85
N ASP A 144 10.02 10.97 -3.96
CA ASP A 144 8.76 11.13 -4.71
C ASP A 144 7.55 10.54 -3.96
N LEU A 145 7.81 9.88 -2.83
CA LEU A 145 6.80 9.36 -1.92
C LEU A 145 6.31 10.40 -0.89
N MET A 146 7.12 11.40 -0.54
CA MET A 146 6.72 12.46 0.41
C MET A 146 5.92 13.56 -0.27
#